data_AF-A0A0L0LF92-F1
#
_entry.id   AF-A0A0L0LF92-F1
#
_cell.length_a   1.000
_cell.length_b   1.000
_cell.length_c   1.000
_cell.angle_alpha   90.00
_cell.angle_beta   90.00
_cell.angle_gamma   90.00
#
_symmetry.space_group_name_H-M   'P 1'
#
loop_
_entity.id
_entity.type
_entity.pdbx_description
1 polymer ?
#
loop_
_entity_poly.entity_id
_entity_poly.type
_entity_poly.pdbx_seq_one_letter_code
_entity_poly.pdbx_strand_id
1 'polypeptide(L)'
;MSSVSLSNKKGFTLVELVVSIGIMVIVIGIIALNQSKYSSGAGLKNMANNLSLSLRQAQVYGVSVKEFSPGSSDFSAAYGVAFDKSVNGSNNSYIFFADRDLPILDGVYNGTWACAGGTPPECIEKITLTQGATINRICAVSNTNIEFDCTLAKAYITFTRPSNDARILLYEASGSQVDVDAVKAVRLELTMTNGEINSVVVNKSGQISVR
;
A
#
# COMPACT_ATOMS: atom_id res chain seq x y z
N MET A 1 22.81 1.16 -79.07
CA MET A 1 21.84 2.13 -78.51
C MET A 1 21.43 1.66 -77.12
N SER A 2 21.95 2.28 -76.07
CA SER A 2 21.42 2.13 -74.71
C SER A 2 21.71 3.42 -73.96
N SER A 3 20.74 4.33 -73.96
CA SER A 3 20.79 5.56 -73.18
C SER A 3 20.52 5.22 -71.71
N VAL A 4 21.55 5.30 -70.88
CA VAL A 4 21.43 5.16 -69.43
C VAL A 4 20.82 6.46 -68.88
N SER A 5 19.60 6.38 -68.35
CA SER A 5 18.93 7.47 -67.65
C SER A 5 19.47 7.56 -66.23
N LEU A 6 20.18 8.65 -65.92
CA LEU A 6 20.61 8.97 -64.55
C LEU A 6 19.43 9.59 -63.79
N SER A 7 18.80 8.80 -62.93
CA SER A 7 17.77 9.28 -62.01
C SER A 7 18.38 10.23 -60.98
N ASN A 8 18.01 11.51 -61.05
CA ASN A 8 18.50 12.57 -60.18
C ASN A 8 17.98 12.35 -58.74
N LYS A 9 18.76 11.67 -57.90
CA LYS A 9 18.46 11.51 -56.47
C LYS A 9 18.70 12.84 -55.77
N LYS A 10 17.64 13.63 -55.61
CA LYS A 10 17.68 14.88 -54.85
C LYS A 10 18.08 14.57 -53.39
N GLY A 11 19.17 15.18 -52.93
CA GLY A 11 19.63 15.10 -51.55
C GLY A 11 18.78 15.96 -50.61
N PHE A 12 18.87 15.68 -49.31
CA PHE A 12 18.16 16.41 -48.27
C PHE A 12 18.66 17.85 -48.18
N THR A 13 17.77 18.83 -48.13
CA THR A 13 18.17 20.23 -47.95
C THR A 13 18.57 20.50 -46.51
N LEU A 14 19.47 21.46 -46.32
CA LEU A 14 19.91 21.88 -44.97
C LEU A 14 18.73 22.38 -44.12
N VAL A 15 17.74 23.01 -44.76
CA VAL A 15 16.49 23.46 -44.12
C VAL A 15 15.65 22.29 -43.64
N GLU A 16 15.46 21.24 -44.46
CA GLU A 16 14.69 20.05 -44.04
C GLU A 16 15.33 19.33 -42.85
N LEU A 17 16.67 19.32 -42.75
CA LEU A 17 17.39 18.73 -41.62
C LEU A 17 17.07 19.47 -40.32
N VAL A 18 17.12 20.81 -40.34
CA VAL A 18 16.83 21.63 -39.17
C VAL A 18 15.38 21.48 -38.73
N VAL A 19 14.43 21.45 -39.68
CA VAL A 19 13.00 21.22 -39.37
C VAL A 19 12.79 19.84 -38.75
N SER A 20 13.44 18.80 -39.28
CA SER A 20 13.33 17.43 -38.77
C SER A 20 13.88 17.30 -37.35
N ILE A 21 15.03 17.91 -37.05
CA ILE A 21 15.60 17.96 -35.70
C ILE A 21 14.68 18.72 -34.75
N GLY A 22 14.09 19.84 -35.20
CA GLY A 22 13.12 20.61 -34.42
C GLY A 22 11.91 19.76 -34.00
N ILE A 23 11.32 19.02 -34.95
CA ILE A 23 10.21 18.09 -34.66
C ILE A 23 10.66 17.00 -33.69
N MET A 24 11.85 16.43 -33.90
CA MET A 24 12.39 15.37 -33.03
C MET A 24 12.55 15.84 -31.58
N VAL A 25 13.10 17.05 -31.36
CA VAL A 25 13.27 17.62 -30.01
C VAL A 25 11.92 17.84 -29.33
N ILE A 26 10.92 18.34 -30.08
CA ILE A 26 9.56 18.52 -29.55
C ILE A 26 8.95 17.17 -29.13
N VAL A 27 9.04 16.15 -29.98
CA VAL A 27 8.50 14.82 -29.69
C VAL A 27 9.20 14.18 -28.49
N ILE A 28 10.53 14.24 -28.43
CA ILE A 28 11.32 13.73 -27.29
C ILE A 28 10.95 14.48 -26.00
N GLY A 29 10.78 15.80 -26.06
CA GLY A 29 10.37 16.61 -24.91
C GLY A 29 9.01 16.17 -24.34
N ILE A 30 8.02 15.94 -25.20
CA ILE A 30 6.69 15.45 -24.77
C ILE A 30 6.79 14.06 -24.14
N ILE A 31 7.59 13.15 -24.72
CA ILE A 31 7.78 11.80 -24.19
C ILE A 31 8.46 11.84 -22.81
N ALA A 32 9.53 12.62 -22.66
CA ALA A 32 10.27 12.75 -21.40
C ALA A 32 9.41 13.33 -20.28
N LEU A 33 8.60 14.36 -20.58
CA LEU A 33 7.67 14.95 -19.60
C LEU A 33 6.56 13.98 -19.16
N ASN A 34 6.13 13.08 -20.05
CA ASN A 34 5.14 12.07 -19.71
C ASN A 34 5.72 10.90 -18.91
N GLN A 35 6.99 10.54 -19.12
CA GLN A 35 7.60 9.37 -18.46
C GLN A 35 7.65 9.48 -16.93
N SER A 36 7.84 10.68 -16.38
CA SER A 36 7.81 10.91 -14.93
C SER A 36 6.46 10.58 -14.29
N LYS A 37 5.34 10.91 -14.96
CA LYS A 37 3.98 10.58 -14.52
C LYS A 37 3.71 9.08 -14.59
N TYR A 38 4.14 8.42 -15.66
CA TYR A 38 3.99 6.96 -15.78
C TYR A 38 4.79 6.18 -14.72
N SER A 39 6.00 6.63 -14.38
CA SER A 39 6.82 5.97 -13.36
C SER A 39 6.19 6.02 -11.98
N SER A 40 5.61 7.18 -11.59
CA SER A 40 4.98 7.35 -10.28
C SER A 40 3.72 6.51 -10.12
N GLY A 41 2.86 6.43 -11.13
CA GLY A 41 1.64 5.63 -11.06
C GLY A 41 1.87 4.13 -11.02
N ALA A 42 2.88 3.64 -11.74
CA ALA A 42 3.30 2.25 -11.63
C ALA A 42 3.83 1.93 -10.23
N GLY A 43 4.63 2.83 -9.65
CA GLY A 43 5.13 2.72 -8.27
C GLY A 43 3.99 2.64 -7.25
N LEU A 44 3.03 3.57 -7.31
CA LEU A 44 1.92 3.63 -6.37
C LEU A 44 1.04 2.38 -6.43
N LYS A 45 0.74 1.89 -7.64
CA LYS A 45 -0.02 0.66 -7.83
C LYS A 45 0.71 -0.56 -7.24
N ASN A 46 2.03 -0.65 -7.44
CA ASN A 46 2.83 -1.71 -6.84
C ASN A 46 2.79 -1.66 -5.31
N MET A 47 2.79 -0.47 -4.71
CA MET A 47 2.69 -0.34 -3.25
C MET A 47 1.32 -0.74 -2.70
N ALA A 48 0.23 -0.31 -3.36
CA ALA A 48 -1.11 -0.74 -3.00
C ALA A 48 -1.26 -2.27 -3.12
N ASN A 49 -0.68 -2.87 -4.17
CA ASN A 49 -0.64 -4.32 -4.34
C ASN A 49 0.17 -5.01 -3.25
N ASN A 50 1.37 -4.54 -2.93
CA ASN A 50 2.20 -5.11 -1.86
C ASN A 50 1.49 -5.05 -0.51
N LEU A 51 0.84 -3.92 -0.20
CA LEU A 51 0.02 -3.81 1.01
C LEU A 51 -1.14 -4.84 1.00
N SER A 52 -1.84 -4.99 -0.13
CA SER A 52 -2.90 -5.99 -0.25
C SER A 52 -2.38 -7.42 -0.06
N LEU A 53 -1.15 -7.71 -0.51
CA LEU A 53 -0.50 -9.00 -0.34
C LEU A 53 -0.14 -9.24 1.13
N SER A 54 0.40 -8.25 1.83
CA SER A 54 0.68 -8.34 3.28
C SER A 54 -0.58 -8.64 4.09
N LEU A 55 -1.72 -8.00 3.74
CA LEU A 55 -3.01 -8.26 4.37
C LEU A 55 -3.54 -9.67 4.07
N ARG A 56 -3.39 -10.15 2.82
CA ARG A 56 -3.75 -11.53 2.45
C ARG A 56 -2.85 -12.54 3.17
N GLN A 57 -1.57 -12.23 3.34
CA GLN A 57 -0.64 -13.06 4.10
C GLN A 57 -1.05 -13.12 5.57
N ALA A 58 -1.46 -11.99 6.18
CA ALA A 58 -2.01 -11.97 7.53
C ALA A 58 -3.25 -12.87 7.64
N GLN A 59 -4.17 -12.77 6.68
CA GLN A 59 -5.37 -13.61 6.62
C GLN A 59 -5.03 -15.10 6.54
N VAL A 60 -4.12 -15.49 5.63
CA VAL A 60 -3.69 -16.89 5.49
C VAL A 60 -3.02 -17.38 6.77
N TYR A 61 -2.16 -16.58 7.40
CA TYR A 61 -1.44 -16.98 8.62
C TYR A 61 -2.36 -17.03 9.85
N GLY A 62 -3.32 -16.11 9.97
CA GLY A 62 -4.28 -16.09 11.07
C GLY A 62 -5.27 -17.25 11.03
N VAL A 63 -5.59 -17.76 9.83
CA VAL A 63 -6.50 -18.90 9.65
C VAL A 63 -5.75 -20.23 9.71
N SER A 64 -4.51 -20.27 9.23
CA SER A 64 -3.68 -21.47 9.24
C SER A 64 -3.15 -21.76 10.64
N VAL A 65 -3.00 -23.04 11.01
CA VAL A 65 -2.28 -23.46 12.23
C VAL A 65 -0.78 -23.28 12.00
N LYS A 66 -0.36 -22.03 11.84
CA LYS A 66 1.04 -21.69 11.62
C LYS A 66 1.65 -21.35 12.98
N GLU A 67 2.59 -22.19 13.38
CA GLU A 67 3.45 -21.92 14.53
C GLU A 67 4.20 -20.61 14.31
N PHE A 68 4.20 -19.72 15.30
CA PHE A 68 4.87 -18.42 15.17
C PHE A 68 6.36 -18.55 14.88
N SER A 69 7.03 -19.48 15.58
CA SER A 69 8.43 -19.84 15.35
C SER A 69 8.57 -21.35 15.48
N PRO A 70 9.32 -22.05 14.60
CA PRO A 70 9.49 -23.50 14.70
C PRO A 70 9.87 -23.94 16.12
N GLY A 71 9.03 -24.79 16.72
CA GLY A 71 9.21 -25.32 18.08
C GLY A 71 8.69 -24.46 19.24
N SER A 72 7.97 -23.35 18.99
CA SER A 72 7.35 -22.54 20.04
C SER A 72 6.02 -23.09 20.59
N SER A 73 5.38 -24.06 19.92
CA SER A 73 4.06 -24.63 20.24
C SER A 73 2.92 -23.60 20.39
N ASP A 74 3.15 -22.38 19.91
CA ASP A 74 2.20 -21.27 19.99
C ASP A 74 1.44 -21.14 18.67
N PHE A 75 0.20 -21.60 18.71
CA PHE A 75 -0.74 -21.62 17.59
C PHE A 75 -1.91 -20.65 17.79
N SER A 76 -1.86 -19.82 18.84
CA SER A 76 -2.94 -18.90 19.22
C SER A 76 -2.81 -17.51 18.60
N ALA A 77 -1.67 -17.19 18.01
CA ALA A 77 -1.35 -15.83 17.58
C ALA A 77 -2.33 -15.28 16.52
N ALA A 78 -2.71 -14.02 16.69
CA ALA A 78 -3.47 -13.26 15.71
C ALA A 78 -2.50 -12.56 14.75
N TYR A 79 -2.62 -12.76 13.44
CA TYR A 79 -1.74 -12.08 12.48
C TYR A 79 -2.42 -10.86 11.89
N GLY A 80 -1.67 -9.78 11.71
CA GLY A 80 -2.24 -8.54 11.22
C GLY A 80 -1.25 -7.54 10.64
N VAL A 81 -1.83 -6.42 10.22
CA VAL A 81 -1.10 -5.25 9.75
C VAL A 81 -1.50 -4.04 10.60
N ALA A 82 -0.50 -3.37 11.15
CA ALA A 82 -0.64 -2.16 11.96
C ALA A 82 -0.24 -0.93 11.17
N PHE A 83 -1.10 0.09 11.23
CA PHE A 83 -0.88 1.41 10.70
C PHE A 83 -0.90 2.41 11.84
N ASP A 84 0.10 3.27 11.90
CA ASP A 84 0.16 4.36 12.86
C ASP A 84 0.71 5.60 12.17
N LYS A 85 -0.16 6.59 11.94
CA LYS A 85 0.16 7.90 11.36
C LYS A 85 0.34 8.96 12.45
N SER A 86 0.29 8.58 13.73
CA SER A 86 0.52 9.50 14.84
C SER A 86 2.00 9.83 15.00
N VAL A 87 2.32 10.68 15.97
CA VAL A 87 3.68 11.10 16.30
C VAL A 87 4.62 9.94 16.68
N ASN A 88 4.07 8.83 17.17
CA ASN A 88 4.82 7.64 17.58
C ASN A 88 4.97 6.61 16.45
N GLY A 89 4.32 6.85 15.31
CA GLY A 89 4.27 5.96 14.16
C GLY A 89 5.07 6.50 12.97
N SER A 90 4.62 6.15 11.76
CA SER A 90 5.06 6.76 10.51
C SER A 90 4.00 6.59 9.44
N ASN A 91 3.75 7.67 8.69
CA ASN A 91 2.87 7.65 7.53
C ASN A 91 3.51 6.97 6.30
N ASN A 92 4.80 6.63 6.33
CA ASN A 92 5.51 6.02 5.20
C ASN A 92 5.81 4.54 5.41
N SER A 93 5.24 3.90 6.43
CA SER A 93 5.47 2.48 6.71
C SER A 93 4.25 1.85 7.35
N TYR A 94 4.22 0.53 7.35
CA TYR A 94 3.30 -0.26 8.16
C TYR A 94 4.03 -1.46 8.74
N ILE A 95 3.46 -2.06 9.78
CA ILE A 95 4.07 -3.20 10.47
C ILE A 95 3.21 -4.45 10.24
N PHE A 96 3.83 -5.52 9.76
CA PHE A 96 3.29 -6.86 9.81
C PHE A 96 3.65 -7.48 11.16
N PHE A 97 2.65 -7.92 11.91
CA PHE A 97 2.82 -8.39 13.28
C PHE A 97 2.02 -9.66 13.56
N ALA A 98 2.40 -10.34 14.63
CA ALA A 98 1.56 -11.34 15.29
C ALA A 98 1.33 -10.90 16.73
N ASP A 99 0.07 -10.67 17.08
CA ASP A 99 -0.35 -10.46 18.47
C ASP A 99 -0.24 -11.80 19.20
N ARG A 100 0.58 -11.75 20.25
CA ARG A 100 0.98 -12.91 21.07
C ARG A 100 0.93 -12.57 22.55
N ASP A 101 0.33 -11.45 22.90
CA ASP A 101 0.24 -11.01 24.28
C ASP A 101 -0.65 -11.99 25.04
N LEU A 102 -0.04 -12.92 25.77
CA LEU A 102 -0.76 -13.83 26.65
C LEU A 102 -0.93 -13.16 28.01
N PRO A 103 -2.15 -13.14 28.59
CA PRO A 103 -3.35 -13.89 28.18
C PRO A 103 -4.33 -13.14 27.25
N ILE A 104 -4.03 -11.92 26.80
CA ILE A 104 -4.96 -11.04 26.10
C ILE A 104 -4.53 -10.85 24.63
N LEU A 105 -5.15 -11.61 23.73
CA LEU A 105 -5.08 -11.35 22.29
C LEU A 105 -6.05 -10.23 21.92
N ASP A 106 -5.64 -9.00 22.18
CA ASP A 106 -6.44 -7.80 21.93
C ASP A 106 -6.42 -7.34 20.47
N GLY A 107 -5.66 -8.02 19.60
CA GLY A 107 -5.56 -7.79 18.17
C GLY A 107 -4.88 -6.47 17.80
N VAL A 108 -4.10 -5.88 18.70
CA VAL A 108 -3.29 -4.69 18.43
C VAL A 108 -1.80 -5.03 18.46
N TYR A 109 -0.97 -4.11 17.98
CA TYR A 109 0.48 -4.25 18.03
C TYR A 109 1.02 -3.45 19.21
N ASN A 110 1.68 -4.13 20.14
CA ASN A 110 2.11 -3.59 21.44
C ASN A 110 3.60 -3.23 21.45
N GLY A 111 4.31 -3.57 20.38
CA GLY A 111 5.72 -3.21 20.19
C GLY A 111 5.94 -1.74 19.80
N THR A 112 7.21 -1.35 19.72
CA THR A 112 7.59 0.00 19.28
C THR A 112 7.55 0.12 17.75
N TRP A 113 7.32 1.32 17.22
CA TRP A 113 7.33 1.54 15.76
C TRP A 113 8.72 1.37 15.12
N ALA A 114 9.78 1.28 15.93
CA ALA A 114 11.10 0.89 15.46
C ALA A 114 11.15 -0.58 15.00
N CYS A 115 10.15 -1.40 15.36
CA CYS A 115 10.15 -2.86 15.14
C CYS A 115 11.42 -3.52 15.71
N ALA A 116 12.02 -2.90 16.73
CA ALA A 116 13.04 -3.54 17.55
C ALA A 116 12.29 -4.46 18.51
N GLY A 117 12.36 -5.77 18.28
CA GLY A 117 11.48 -6.80 18.86
C GLY A 117 11.00 -6.53 20.30
N GLY A 118 9.68 -6.66 20.50
CA GLY A 118 9.02 -6.57 21.81
C GLY A 118 9.20 -7.82 22.66
N THR A 119 8.56 -7.86 23.83
CA THR A 119 8.50 -9.06 24.68
C THR A 119 7.03 -9.30 25.10
N PRO A 120 6.34 -10.31 24.52
CA PRO A 120 6.78 -11.15 23.42
C PRO A 120 7.04 -10.35 22.12
N PRO A 121 7.96 -10.79 21.25
CA PRO A 121 8.23 -10.08 20.01
C PRO A 121 7.06 -10.28 19.05
N GLU A 122 6.20 -9.26 18.97
CA GLU A 122 5.06 -9.25 18.05
C GLU A 122 5.42 -8.80 16.65
N CYS A 123 6.45 -7.94 16.53
CA CYS A 123 6.85 -7.43 15.22
C CYS A 123 7.49 -8.55 14.40
N ILE A 124 6.95 -8.79 13.21
CA ILE A 124 7.53 -9.72 12.24
C ILE A 124 8.34 -8.94 11.21
N GLU A 125 7.76 -7.88 10.65
CA GLU A 125 8.40 -7.08 9.62
C GLU A 125 7.86 -5.66 9.62
N LYS A 126 8.75 -4.68 9.46
CA LYS A 126 8.38 -3.30 9.15
C LYS A 126 8.58 -3.05 7.66
N ILE A 127 7.50 -2.76 6.96
CA ILE A 127 7.52 -2.50 5.53
C ILE A 127 7.44 -0.99 5.31
N THR A 128 8.48 -0.43 4.70
CA THR A 128 8.53 0.99 4.31
C THR A 128 8.01 1.15 2.88
N LEU A 129 7.10 2.10 2.69
CA LEU A 129 6.62 2.53 1.38
C LEU A 129 7.76 3.19 0.61
N THR A 130 7.93 2.82 -0.65
CA THR A 130 9.03 3.33 -1.47
C THR A 130 8.62 4.58 -2.25
N GLN A 131 9.56 5.22 -2.94
CA GLN A 131 9.28 6.29 -3.91
C GLN A 131 8.48 7.49 -3.37
N GLY A 132 8.54 7.75 -2.06
CA GLY A 132 7.86 8.89 -1.43
C GLY A 132 6.36 8.72 -1.25
N ALA A 133 5.81 7.51 -1.42
CA ALA A 133 4.41 7.28 -1.09
C ALA A 133 4.18 7.35 0.42
N THR A 134 3.02 7.85 0.79
CA THR A 134 2.58 7.92 2.18
C THR A 134 1.14 7.46 2.31
N ILE A 135 0.79 6.96 3.49
CA ILE A 135 -0.57 6.67 3.91
C ILE A 135 -1.20 8.00 4.29
N ASN A 136 -1.96 8.57 3.36
CA ASN A 136 -2.55 9.90 3.51
C ASN A 136 -3.76 9.85 4.45
N ARG A 137 -4.66 8.89 4.24
CA ARG A 137 -5.91 8.77 5.00
C ARG A 137 -6.21 7.32 5.38
N ILE A 138 -6.77 7.16 6.56
CA ILE A 138 -7.35 5.92 7.05
C ILE A 138 -8.83 6.25 7.26
N CYS A 139 -9.72 5.58 6.53
CA CYS A 139 -11.14 5.89 6.51
C CYS A 139 -11.98 4.70 6.98
N ALA A 140 -12.87 4.92 7.93
CA ALA A 140 -13.91 3.99 8.32
C ALA A 140 -15.09 4.07 7.34
N VAL A 141 -15.52 2.91 6.85
CA VAL A 141 -16.64 2.75 5.93
C VAL A 141 -17.80 2.09 6.66
N SER A 142 -19.00 2.68 6.57
CA SER A 142 -20.20 2.18 7.22
C SER A 142 -20.84 0.99 6.49
N ASN A 143 -21.87 0.39 7.09
CA ASN A 143 -22.68 -0.66 6.47
C ASN A 143 -23.36 -0.23 5.15
N THR A 144 -23.61 1.07 4.97
CA THR A 144 -24.18 1.64 3.73
C THR A 144 -23.12 2.00 2.68
N ASN A 145 -21.85 1.61 2.89
CA ASN A 145 -20.70 1.94 2.05
C ASN A 145 -20.37 3.44 1.98
N ILE A 146 -20.68 4.18 3.05
CA ILE A 146 -20.35 5.60 3.16
C ILE A 146 -19.16 5.75 4.11
N GLU A 147 -18.18 6.55 3.74
CA GLU A 147 -17.11 6.94 4.65
C GLU A 147 -17.61 7.97 5.65
N PHE A 148 -17.46 7.67 6.93
CA PHE A 148 -17.97 8.53 8.00
C PHE A 148 -16.86 9.16 8.84
N ASP A 149 -15.66 8.57 8.85
CA ASP A 149 -14.48 9.16 9.49
C ASP A 149 -13.22 8.82 8.69
N CYS A 150 -12.43 9.83 8.36
CA CYS A 150 -11.15 9.73 7.65
C CYS A 150 -10.01 10.45 8.39
N THR A 151 -10.24 10.83 9.65
CA THR A 151 -9.29 11.55 10.51
C THR A 151 -8.49 10.60 11.41
N LEU A 152 -8.73 9.30 11.25
CA LEU A 152 -8.09 8.22 11.98
C LEU A 152 -6.57 8.27 11.85
N ALA A 153 -5.91 8.05 12.99
CA ALA A 153 -4.46 8.01 13.08
C ALA A 153 -3.94 6.58 13.06
N LYS A 154 -4.67 5.63 13.66
CA LYS A 154 -4.24 4.23 13.73
C LYS A 154 -5.29 3.27 13.24
N ALA A 155 -4.84 2.17 12.66
CA ALA A 155 -5.66 1.04 12.31
C ALA A 155 -4.89 -0.26 12.56
N TYR A 156 -5.54 -1.22 13.19
CA TYR A 156 -5.06 -2.59 13.29
C TYR A 156 -6.07 -3.48 12.55
N ILE A 157 -5.55 -4.26 11.62
CA ILE A 157 -6.34 -5.20 10.84
C ILE A 157 -5.77 -6.59 11.11
N THR A 158 -6.48 -7.37 11.92
CA THR A 158 -6.05 -8.69 12.37
C THR A 158 -7.00 -9.78 11.92
N PHE A 159 -6.45 -10.98 11.77
CA PHE A 159 -7.17 -12.19 11.42
C PHE A 159 -6.86 -13.26 12.45
N THR A 160 -7.91 -13.92 12.92
CA THR A 160 -7.81 -14.93 13.98
C THR A 160 -8.63 -16.15 13.64
N ARG A 161 -8.02 -17.32 13.86
CA ARG A 161 -8.72 -18.60 13.77
C ARG A 161 -9.93 -18.61 14.74
N PRO A 162 -11.05 -19.26 14.36
CA PRO A 162 -11.31 -19.98 13.11
C PRO A 162 -11.98 -19.12 12.03
N SER A 163 -12.13 -17.81 12.23
CA SER A 163 -12.84 -16.95 11.28
C SER A 163 -11.93 -16.41 10.19
N ASN A 164 -12.49 -16.24 8.99
CA ASN A 164 -11.85 -15.48 7.91
C ASN A 164 -12.16 -13.98 8.00
N ASP A 165 -12.98 -13.57 8.96
CA ASP A 165 -13.37 -12.19 9.18
C ASP A 165 -12.17 -11.38 9.67
N ALA A 166 -12.04 -10.16 9.11
CA ALA A 166 -11.07 -9.19 9.57
C ALA A 166 -11.60 -8.51 10.83
N ARG A 167 -10.83 -8.59 11.91
CA ARG A 167 -11.03 -7.71 13.06
C ARG A 167 -10.34 -6.38 12.78
N ILE A 168 -11.12 -5.31 12.76
CA ILE A 168 -10.67 -3.97 12.44
C ILE A 168 -10.80 -3.11 13.70
N LEU A 169 -9.69 -2.58 14.18
CA LEU A 169 -9.64 -1.65 15.31
C LEU A 169 -9.10 -0.32 14.82
N LEU A 170 -9.82 0.77 15.09
CA LEU A 170 -9.52 2.11 14.57
C LEU A 170 -9.38 3.07 15.73
N TYR A 171 -8.40 3.98 15.64
CA TYR A 171 -8.12 4.95 16.68
C TYR A 171 -7.92 6.34 16.09
N GLU A 172 -8.47 7.33 16.77
CA GLU A 172 -8.20 8.73 16.50
C GLU A 172 -6.76 9.12 16.91
N ALA A 173 -6.33 10.30 16.49
CA ALA A 173 -5.05 10.87 16.93
C ALA A 173 -4.98 11.09 18.45
N SER A 174 -6.13 11.26 19.10
CA SER A 174 -6.28 11.36 20.56
C SER A 174 -5.96 10.05 21.30
N GLY A 175 -5.93 8.91 20.58
CA GLY A 175 -5.80 7.58 21.15
C GLY A 175 -7.13 6.93 21.54
N SER A 176 -8.26 7.63 21.39
CA SER A 176 -9.59 7.06 21.57
C SER A 176 -9.91 6.05 20.47
N GLN A 177 -10.42 4.89 20.86
CA GLN A 177 -10.92 3.89 19.92
C GLN A 177 -12.26 4.33 19.33
N VAL A 178 -12.41 4.21 18.02
CA VAL A 178 -13.67 4.48 17.32
C VAL A 178 -14.56 3.25 17.39
N ASP A 179 -15.87 3.48 17.60
CA ASP A 179 -16.87 2.41 17.69
C ASP A 179 -16.86 1.54 16.43
N VAL A 180 -16.52 0.28 16.63
CA VAL A 180 -16.34 -0.69 15.56
C VAL A 180 -17.65 -1.23 15.05
N ASP A 181 -18.77 -1.13 15.77
CA ASP A 181 -20.03 -1.79 15.37
C ASP A 181 -20.64 -1.16 14.11
N ALA A 182 -20.38 0.12 13.86
CA ALA A 182 -20.77 0.81 12.64
C ALA A 182 -19.84 0.54 11.45
N VAL A 183 -18.64 -0.01 11.68
CA VAL A 183 -17.61 -0.20 10.66
C VAL A 183 -17.89 -1.49 9.87
N LYS A 184 -18.06 -1.38 8.55
CA LYS A 184 -18.10 -2.51 7.61
C LYS A 184 -16.74 -2.78 7.00
N ALA A 185 -15.98 -1.73 6.72
CA ALA A 185 -14.67 -1.81 6.08
C ALA A 185 -13.78 -0.64 6.49
N VAL A 186 -12.48 -0.77 6.22
CA VAL A 186 -11.51 0.33 6.30
C VAL A 186 -10.91 0.57 4.92
N ARG A 187 -10.82 1.83 4.50
CA ARG A 187 -10.08 2.26 3.31
C ARG A 187 -8.77 2.90 3.74
N LEU A 188 -7.68 2.40 3.19
CA LEU A 188 -6.33 2.94 3.35
C LEU A 188 -5.98 3.67 2.06
N GLU A 189 -5.84 4.98 2.14
CA GLU A 189 -5.51 5.84 0.99
C GLU A 189 -4.00 6.08 0.96
N LEU A 190 -3.36 5.66 -0.13
CA LEU A 190 -1.96 5.89 -0.43
C LEU A 190 -1.85 7.07 -1.41
N THR A 191 -0.89 7.95 -1.17
CA THR A 191 -0.65 9.12 -2.02
C THR A 191 0.84 9.28 -2.32
N MET A 192 1.15 9.56 -3.57
CA MET A 192 2.50 9.91 -4.03
C MET A 192 2.77 11.41 -3.92
N THR A 193 4.04 11.80 -3.95
CA THR A 193 4.46 13.21 -3.93
C THR A 193 3.93 14.05 -5.11
N ASN A 194 3.57 13.41 -6.21
CA ASN A 194 2.97 14.04 -7.38
C ASN A 194 1.43 14.17 -7.29
N GLY A 195 0.82 13.76 -6.18
CA GLY A 195 -0.63 13.84 -5.94
C GLY A 195 -1.44 12.66 -6.48
N GLU A 196 -0.83 11.64 -7.06
CA GLU A 196 -1.54 10.42 -7.45
C GLU A 196 -2.00 9.63 -6.22
N ILE A 197 -3.20 9.05 -6.31
CA ILE A 197 -3.87 8.35 -5.21
C ILE A 197 -4.24 6.93 -5.64
N ASN A 198 -4.08 5.98 -4.73
CA ASN A 198 -4.57 4.60 -4.86
C ASN A 198 -4.96 4.12 -3.46
N SER A 199 -5.90 3.19 -3.38
CA SER A 199 -6.49 2.80 -2.11
C SER A 199 -6.59 1.28 -1.95
N VAL A 200 -6.47 0.83 -0.71
CA VAL A 200 -6.73 -0.57 -0.33
C VAL A 200 -7.90 -0.59 0.63
N VAL A 201 -8.95 -1.32 0.28
CA VAL A 201 -10.15 -1.47 1.12
C VAL A 201 -10.20 -2.89 1.67
N VAL A 202 -10.33 -2.99 2.99
CA VAL A 202 -10.49 -4.26 3.72
C VAL A 202 -11.84 -4.28 4.41
N ASN A 203 -12.68 -5.25 4.07
CA ASN A 203 -13.97 -5.46 4.72
C ASN A 203 -13.81 -6.34 5.97
N LYS A 204 -14.73 -6.19 6.92
CA LYS A 204 -14.88 -7.11 8.06
C LYS A 204 -15.08 -8.56 7.64
N SER A 205 -15.66 -8.82 6.47
CA SER A 205 -15.77 -10.18 5.91
C SER A 205 -14.45 -10.77 5.41
N GLY A 206 -13.34 -10.05 5.56
CA GLY A 206 -12.02 -10.45 5.06
C GLY A 206 -11.80 -10.19 3.56
N GLN A 207 -12.76 -9.58 2.85
CA GLN A 207 -12.54 -9.19 1.46
C GLN A 207 -11.56 -8.01 1.37
N ILE A 208 -10.45 -8.23 0.66
CA ILE A 208 -9.43 -7.22 0.37
C ILE A 208 -9.51 -6.82 -1.12
N SER A 209 -9.59 -5.52 -1.39
CA SER A 209 -9.67 -4.95 -2.74
C SER A 209 -8.74 -3.75 -2.90
N VAL A 210 -8.18 -3.57 -4.09
CA VAL A 210 -7.34 -2.42 -4.46
C VAL A 210 -8.15 -1.57 -5.45
N ARG A 211 -8.20 -0.25 -5.24
CA ARG A 211 -8.98 0.71 -6.05
C ARG A 211 -8.20 1.99 -6.32
#